data_AF-A0ABD6A361-F1
#
_entry.id   AF-A0ABD6A361-F1
#
_cell.length_a   1.000
_cell.length_b   1.000
_cell.length_c   1.000
_cell.angle_alpha   90.00
_cell.angle_beta   90.00
_cell.angle_gamma   90.00
#
_symmetry.space_group_name_H-M   'P 1'
#
loop_
_entity.id
_entity.type
_entity.pdbx_description
1 polymer ?
#
loop_
_entity_poly.entity_id
_entity_poly.type
_entity_poly.pdbx_seq_one_letter_code
_entity_poly.pdbx_strand_id
1 'polypeptide(L)'
;MDPLLKVQHYSPPSETIAVIVANALPLVGVVALGWNLAALVFLYWFELGVLSFWALVKALFAGRPSEFDSYPLIAGALASKRTAIPIPFTELGIRLSTLPVLAVAVPILALVWFFAGVTTVGVIGSEIPDSDALVMVVLSAFGIFLSEGVSTLVDYFHRQGHLEHSAQTAIQGVFMRGAVIGVGGLLTATFVGLAAGSVSSDDPITAIDPTVVGLPILVGIVLVKFGFDLGSLYRDRLAAFDEASYFELGWAYDPPAHEPIEPVDNVNDRIRPTTQGRLFGGISTSNVRRHPGVLVVSGFILLVSLLFMLGRAWDIVLVLVGASLVVPMGLLTIDHGLRYGGIEYRVSDNAIVAYDRLLRTRVWRIEPWDESSLRVERGRLHGWLDTSTVVIECADRELRLPHLGS
;
A
#
# COMPACT_ATOMS: atom_id res chain seq x y z
N MET A 1 53.83 -22.73 6.98
CA MET A 1 53.12 -21.90 5.99
C MET A 1 52.80 -22.81 4.83
N ASP A 2 51.51 -23.08 4.61
CA ASP A 2 50.99 -23.61 3.35
C ASP A 2 49.52 -23.17 3.23
N PRO A 3 49.21 -22.13 2.43
CA PRO A 3 47.86 -21.64 2.23
C PRO A 3 47.37 -22.06 0.84
N LEU A 4 47.01 -23.33 0.65
CA LEU A 4 46.34 -23.74 -0.59
C LEU A 4 45.24 -24.77 -0.31
N LEU A 5 44.06 -24.43 -0.86
CA LEU A 5 42.89 -25.29 -1.11
C LEU A 5 41.89 -25.51 0.04
N LYS A 6 41.19 -24.44 0.40
CA LYS A 6 39.73 -24.52 0.59
C LYS A 6 39.06 -23.79 -0.58
N VAL A 7 38.94 -24.47 -1.72
CA VAL A 7 37.93 -24.12 -2.71
C VAL A 7 36.59 -24.49 -2.09
N GLN A 8 36.02 -23.57 -1.32
CA GLN A 8 34.61 -23.64 -0.98
C GLN A 8 33.85 -23.66 -2.30
N HIS A 9 33.20 -24.79 -2.59
CA HIS A 9 32.14 -24.84 -3.59
C HIS A 9 31.06 -23.88 -3.12
N TYR A 10 31.15 -22.63 -3.56
CA TYR A 10 30.10 -21.65 -3.42
C TYR A 10 28.98 -22.11 -4.36
N SER A 11 28.12 -22.98 -3.85
CA SER A 11 26.84 -23.26 -4.50
C SER A 11 26.08 -21.94 -4.49
N PRO A 12 25.70 -21.37 -5.64
CA PRO A 12 24.93 -20.14 -5.65
C PRO A 12 23.67 -20.36 -4.80
N PRO A 13 23.29 -19.41 -3.93
CA PRO A 13 22.06 -19.53 -3.16
C PRO A 13 20.89 -19.80 -4.11
N SER A 14 19.90 -20.59 -3.67
CA SER A 14 18.74 -20.99 -4.49
C SER A 14 18.02 -19.80 -5.13
N GLU A 15 18.10 -18.63 -4.48
CA GLU A 15 17.60 -17.34 -4.95
C GLU A 15 18.34 -16.85 -6.20
N THR A 16 19.67 -16.99 -6.28
CA THR A 16 20.45 -16.66 -7.47
C THR A 16 20.10 -17.56 -8.65
N ILE A 17 19.84 -18.85 -8.38
CA ILE A 17 19.44 -19.80 -9.43
C ILE A 17 18.04 -19.44 -9.96
N ALA A 18 17.10 -19.10 -9.06
CA ALA A 18 15.75 -18.68 -9.45
C ALA A 18 15.77 -17.41 -10.31
N VAL A 19 16.60 -16.42 -9.94
CA VAL A 19 16.82 -15.19 -10.72
C VAL A 19 17.40 -15.50 -12.10
N ILE A 20 18.41 -16.36 -12.19
CA ILE A 20 19.04 -16.73 -13.46
C ILE A 20 18.03 -17.46 -14.37
N VAL A 21 17.24 -18.38 -13.81
CA VAL A 21 16.20 -19.11 -14.56
C VAL A 21 15.08 -18.16 -15.02
N ALA A 22 14.65 -17.22 -14.17
CA ALA A 22 13.62 -16.24 -14.51
C ALA A 22 14.05 -15.28 -15.63
N ASN A 23 15.34 -14.99 -15.75
CA ASN A 23 15.91 -14.17 -16.83
C ASN A 23 16.29 -14.98 -18.08
N ALA A 24 16.52 -16.29 -17.94
CA ALA A 24 16.79 -17.17 -19.08
C ALA A 24 15.52 -17.50 -19.87
N LEU A 25 14.35 -17.55 -19.21
CA LEU A 25 13.09 -17.94 -19.84
C LEU A 25 12.70 -17.07 -21.06
N PRO A 26 12.77 -15.72 -21.00
CA PRO A 26 12.51 -14.88 -22.17
C PRO A 26 13.54 -15.10 -23.30
N LEU A 27 14.81 -15.34 -22.95
CA LEU A 27 15.89 -15.60 -23.91
C LEU A 27 15.68 -16.94 -24.64
N VAL A 28 15.30 -17.98 -23.90
CA VAL A 28 14.95 -19.29 -24.47
C VAL A 28 13.70 -19.18 -25.35
N GLY A 29 12.73 -18.35 -24.95
CA GLY A 29 11.56 -18.02 -25.78
C GLY A 29 11.95 -17.45 -27.14
N VAL A 30 12.85 -16.47 -27.17
CA VAL A 30 13.33 -15.86 -28.43
C VAL A 30 14.17 -16.84 -29.26
N VAL A 31 15.14 -17.52 -28.65
CA VAL A 31 16.15 -18.31 -29.36
C VAL A 31 15.66 -19.69 -29.77
N ALA A 32 14.88 -20.37 -28.92
CA ALA A 32 14.43 -21.73 -29.15
C ALA A 32 12.97 -21.84 -29.62
N LEU A 33 12.12 -20.87 -29.26
CA LEU A 33 10.68 -20.89 -29.58
C LEU A 33 10.29 -19.82 -30.61
N GLY A 34 11.25 -19.05 -31.13
CA GLY A 34 11.02 -18.05 -32.18
C GLY A 34 10.11 -16.90 -31.76
N TRP A 35 10.05 -16.58 -30.46
CA TRP A 35 9.16 -15.53 -29.97
C TRP A 35 9.52 -14.17 -30.59
N ASN A 36 8.49 -13.53 -31.15
CA ASN A 36 8.59 -12.16 -31.64
C ASN A 36 8.55 -11.16 -30.47
N LEU A 37 8.88 -9.91 -30.77
CA LEU A 37 8.88 -8.82 -29.78
C LEU A 37 7.51 -8.69 -29.09
N ALA A 38 6.41 -8.90 -29.84
CA ALA A 38 5.05 -8.87 -29.31
C ALA A 38 4.84 -9.90 -28.19
N ALA A 39 5.24 -11.16 -28.39
CA ALA A 39 5.10 -12.22 -27.38
C ALA A 39 5.79 -11.87 -26.06
N LEU A 40 6.98 -11.27 -26.13
CA LEU A 40 7.73 -10.83 -24.95
C LEU A 40 7.05 -9.68 -24.22
N VAL A 41 6.58 -8.67 -24.95
CA VAL A 41 5.90 -7.52 -24.34
C VAL A 41 4.60 -7.99 -23.66
N PHE A 42 3.85 -8.91 -24.27
CA PHE A 42 2.68 -9.53 -23.65
C PHE A 42 3.07 -10.32 -22.38
N LEU A 43 4.16 -11.09 -22.42
CA LEU A 43 4.65 -11.82 -21.24
C LEU A 43 4.99 -10.87 -20.09
N TYR A 44 5.70 -9.78 -20.35
CA TYR A 44 6.04 -8.79 -19.32
C TYR A 44 4.81 -8.05 -18.78
N TRP A 45 3.81 -7.78 -19.63
CA TRP A 45 2.53 -7.21 -19.19
C TRP A 45 1.77 -8.17 -18.26
N PHE A 46 1.74 -9.47 -18.55
CA PHE A 46 1.18 -10.48 -17.65
C PHE A 46 2.00 -10.63 -16.37
N GLU A 47 3.33 -10.64 -16.45
CA GLU A 47 4.24 -10.67 -15.30
C GLU A 47 3.93 -9.51 -14.34
N LEU A 48 3.73 -8.29 -14.84
CA LEU A 48 3.32 -7.13 -14.04
C LEU A 48 2.00 -7.37 -13.29
N GLY A 49 1.00 -7.97 -13.96
CA GLY A 49 -0.29 -8.30 -13.36
C GLY A 49 -0.17 -9.35 -12.25
N VAL A 50 0.60 -10.41 -12.50
CA VAL A 50 0.87 -11.48 -11.53
C VAL A 50 1.58 -10.94 -10.29
N LEU A 51 2.63 -10.14 -10.47
CA LEU A 51 3.37 -9.53 -9.37
C LEU A 51 2.48 -8.57 -8.56
N SER A 52 1.66 -7.76 -9.25
CA SER A 52 0.69 -6.86 -8.60
C SER A 52 -0.31 -7.62 -7.74
N PHE A 53 -0.84 -8.74 -8.25
CA PHE A 53 -1.75 -9.60 -7.51
C PHE A 53 -1.09 -10.16 -6.24
N TRP A 54 0.11 -10.75 -6.35
CA TRP A 54 0.80 -11.33 -5.21
C TRP A 54 1.24 -10.28 -4.18
N ALA A 55 1.57 -9.07 -4.62
CA ALA A 55 1.84 -7.96 -3.70
C ALA A 55 0.60 -7.51 -2.92
N LEU A 56 -0.58 -7.50 -3.55
CA LEU A 56 -1.84 -7.25 -2.85
C LEU A 56 -2.16 -8.34 -1.83
N VAL A 57 -1.89 -9.61 -2.17
CA VAL A 57 -2.03 -10.74 -1.23
C VAL A 57 -1.08 -10.58 -0.04
N LYS A 58 0.22 -10.30 -0.29
CA LYS A 58 1.21 -10.04 0.77
C LYS A 58 0.75 -8.87 1.65
N ALA A 59 0.33 -7.76 1.04
CA ALA A 59 -0.15 -6.58 1.77
C ALA A 59 -1.39 -6.83 2.63
N LEU A 60 -2.33 -7.66 2.17
CA LEU A 60 -3.52 -8.03 2.92
C LEU A 60 -3.18 -8.77 4.23
N PHE A 61 -2.15 -9.60 4.19
CA PHE A 61 -1.70 -10.42 5.31
C PHE A 61 -0.47 -9.85 6.03
N ALA A 62 -0.14 -8.59 5.77
CA ALA A 62 0.97 -7.92 6.43
C ALA A 62 0.77 -7.89 7.96
N GLY A 63 1.79 -8.38 8.66
CA GLY A 63 1.83 -8.55 10.10
C GLY A 63 2.24 -7.29 10.85
N ARG A 64 2.86 -6.30 10.20
CA ARG A 64 3.15 -4.98 10.80
C ARG A 64 2.02 -3.97 10.54
N PRO A 65 1.77 -3.04 11.48
CA PRO A 65 0.78 -1.99 11.28
C PRO A 65 1.14 -1.12 10.09
N SER A 66 0.13 -0.65 9.36
CA SER A 66 0.33 0.34 8.30
C SER A 66 0.57 1.71 8.90
N GLU A 67 1.52 2.45 8.32
CA GLU A 67 1.89 3.76 8.82
C GLU A 67 0.97 4.79 8.20
N PHE A 68 -0.03 5.16 8.98
CA PHE A 68 -0.84 6.32 8.72
C PHE A 68 -0.64 7.28 9.87
N ASP A 69 -0.44 8.54 9.53
CA ASP A 69 -0.65 9.62 10.48
C ASP A 69 -2.04 9.48 11.13
N SER A 70 -2.21 10.00 12.34
CA SER A 70 -3.53 9.96 13.00
C SER A 70 -4.59 10.82 12.29
N TYR A 71 -4.17 11.66 11.34
CA TYR A 71 -4.96 12.72 10.70
C TYR A 71 -5.90 12.30 9.55
N PRO A 72 -5.60 11.31 8.68
CA PRO A 72 -6.53 10.89 7.64
C PRO A 72 -7.80 10.28 8.24
N LEU A 73 -8.95 10.70 7.71
CA LEU A 73 -10.26 10.17 8.09
C LEU A 73 -10.35 8.70 7.73
N ILE A 74 -10.95 7.91 8.61
CA ILE A 74 -11.13 6.45 8.50
C ILE A 74 -9.80 5.70 8.51
N ALA A 75 -8.84 6.04 7.66
CA ALA A 75 -7.54 5.37 7.62
C ALA A 75 -6.77 5.53 8.94
N GLY A 76 -6.72 6.74 9.52
CA GLY A 76 -6.12 6.94 10.83
C GLY A 76 -6.90 6.25 11.96
N ALA A 77 -8.23 6.13 11.82
CA ALA A 77 -9.06 5.41 12.78
C ALA A 77 -8.78 3.91 12.75
N LEU A 78 -8.71 3.30 11.55
CA LEU A 78 -8.40 1.89 11.37
C LEU A 78 -6.94 1.60 11.72
N ALA A 79 -6.00 2.51 11.43
CA ALA A 79 -4.60 2.41 11.82
C ALA A 79 -4.43 2.38 13.34
N SER A 80 -5.19 3.19 14.08
CA SER A 80 -5.18 3.19 15.54
C SER A 80 -5.69 1.88 16.15
N LYS A 81 -6.43 1.07 15.38
CA LYS A 81 -6.99 -0.20 15.85
C LYS A 81 -5.99 -1.33 15.64
N ARG A 82 -5.47 -1.86 16.75
CA ARG A 82 -4.45 -2.93 16.79
C ARG A 82 -4.99 -4.33 16.47
N THR A 83 -6.20 -4.45 15.92
CA THR A 83 -6.88 -5.75 15.77
C THR A 83 -6.60 -6.39 14.43
N ALA A 84 -6.22 -7.67 14.48
CA ALA A 84 -6.21 -8.57 13.34
C ALA A 84 -7.46 -9.47 13.39
N ILE A 85 -8.15 -9.61 12.27
CA ILE A 85 -9.23 -10.59 12.09
C ILE A 85 -8.55 -11.92 11.78
N PRO A 86 -8.56 -12.90 12.71
CA PRO A 86 -7.90 -14.18 12.48
C PRO A 86 -8.65 -14.96 11.39
N ILE A 87 -7.90 -15.62 10.50
CA ILE A 87 -8.47 -16.57 9.55
C ILE A 87 -8.60 -17.92 10.24
N PRO A 88 -9.78 -18.57 10.19
CA PRO A 88 -9.98 -19.88 10.77
C PRO A 88 -8.96 -20.89 10.20
N PHE A 89 -8.38 -21.73 11.07
CA PHE A 89 -7.41 -22.78 10.74
C PHE A 89 -5.99 -22.31 10.35
N THR A 90 -5.65 -21.03 10.51
CA THR A 90 -4.30 -20.52 10.25
C THR A 90 -3.84 -19.55 11.34
N GLU A 91 -2.53 -19.33 11.47
CA GLU A 91 -1.98 -18.26 12.35
C GLU A 91 -2.07 -16.86 11.70
N LEU A 92 -2.73 -16.76 10.53
CA LEU A 92 -2.84 -15.53 9.75
C LEU A 92 -3.99 -14.66 10.26
N GLY A 93 -3.76 -13.35 10.28
CA GLY A 93 -4.78 -12.37 10.61
C GLY A 93 -4.74 -11.17 9.68
N ILE A 94 -5.91 -10.76 9.17
CA ILE A 94 -6.05 -9.54 8.37
C ILE A 94 -6.16 -8.36 9.33
N ARG A 95 -5.16 -7.49 9.38
CA ARG A 95 -5.20 -6.28 10.19
C ARG A 95 -6.16 -5.25 9.59
N LEU A 96 -6.97 -4.60 10.43
CA LEU A 96 -7.86 -3.54 9.95
C LEU A 96 -7.09 -2.38 9.31
N SER A 97 -5.86 -2.13 9.75
CA SER A 97 -5.00 -1.07 9.21
C SER A 97 -4.53 -1.31 7.78
N THR A 98 -4.60 -2.53 7.24
CA THR A 98 -4.20 -2.83 5.84
C THR A 98 -5.32 -2.53 4.84
N LEU A 99 -6.58 -2.50 5.28
CA LEU A 99 -7.73 -2.27 4.40
C LEU A 99 -7.70 -0.90 3.70
N PRO A 100 -7.38 0.23 4.37
CA PRO A 100 -7.25 1.52 3.70
C PRO A 100 -6.12 1.54 2.66
N VAL A 101 -4.99 0.87 2.94
CA VAL A 101 -3.89 0.75 1.97
C VAL A 101 -4.38 0.04 0.71
N LEU A 102 -5.06 -1.10 0.87
CA LEU A 102 -5.59 -1.87 -0.27
C LEU A 102 -6.65 -1.09 -1.05
N ALA A 103 -7.53 -0.35 -0.38
CA ALA A 103 -8.55 0.47 -1.04
C ALA A 103 -7.95 1.52 -2.00
N VAL A 104 -6.72 1.97 -1.73
CA VAL A 104 -5.97 2.90 -2.59
C VAL A 104 -5.05 2.15 -3.57
N ALA A 105 -4.35 1.11 -3.11
CA ALA A 105 -3.39 0.40 -3.94
C ALA A 105 -4.04 -0.41 -5.06
N VAL A 106 -5.18 -1.07 -4.81
CA VAL A 106 -5.92 -1.83 -5.84
C VAL A 106 -6.27 -0.97 -7.06
N PRO A 107 -6.96 0.18 -6.94
CA PRO A 107 -7.28 1.00 -8.11
C PRO A 107 -6.04 1.58 -8.80
N ILE A 108 -5.00 1.96 -8.04
CA ILE A 108 -3.76 2.46 -8.64
C ILE A 108 -3.07 1.35 -9.45
N LEU A 109 -2.90 0.15 -8.89
CA LEU A 109 -2.27 -0.96 -9.60
C LEU A 109 -3.10 -1.39 -10.81
N ALA A 110 -4.43 -1.40 -10.70
CA ALA A 110 -5.30 -1.66 -11.83
C ALA A 110 -5.15 -0.61 -12.94
N LEU A 111 -5.07 0.68 -12.58
CA LEU A 111 -4.83 1.78 -13.52
C LEU A 111 -3.47 1.64 -14.21
N VAL A 112 -2.42 1.34 -13.45
CA VAL A 112 -1.06 1.12 -13.99
C VAL A 112 -1.04 -0.08 -14.94
N TRP A 113 -1.66 -1.20 -14.56
CA TRP A 113 -1.73 -2.39 -15.41
C TRP A 113 -2.55 -2.14 -16.68
N PHE A 114 -3.66 -1.42 -16.58
CA PHE A 114 -4.47 -1.04 -17.74
C PHE A 114 -3.72 -0.08 -18.67
N PHE A 115 -3.08 0.96 -18.12
CA PHE A 115 -2.26 1.90 -18.87
C PHE A 115 -1.10 1.19 -19.58
N ALA A 116 -0.42 0.28 -18.88
CA ALA A 116 0.62 -0.56 -19.47
C ALA A 116 0.05 -1.39 -20.62
N GLY A 117 -1.12 -2.03 -20.45
CA GLY A 117 -1.78 -2.82 -21.50
C GLY A 117 -2.15 -1.98 -22.73
N VAL A 118 -2.73 -0.79 -22.55
CA VAL A 118 -3.06 0.13 -23.65
C VAL A 118 -1.79 0.58 -24.37
N THR A 119 -0.73 0.90 -23.63
CA THR A 119 0.57 1.28 -24.22
C THR A 119 1.18 0.12 -24.99
N THR A 120 1.15 -1.09 -24.44
CA THR A 120 1.61 -2.33 -25.08
C THR A 120 0.90 -2.55 -26.42
N VAL A 121 -0.43 -2.49 -26.45
CA VAL A 121 -1.21 -2.63 -27.69
C VAL A 121 -0.91 -1.50 -28.67
N GLY A 122 -0.74 -0.26 -28.17
CA GLY A 122 -0.41 0.90 -29.00
C GLY A 122 0.99 0.84 -29.64
N VAL A 123 1.99 0.32 -28.91
CA VAL A 123 3.39 0.20 -29.39
C VAL A 123 3.54 -0.96 -30.38
N ILE A 124 2.86 -2.08 -30.16
CA ILE A 124 2.92 -3.27 -31.03
C ILE A 124 2.03 -3.11 -32.28
N GLY A 125 1.00 -2.26 -32.21
CA GLY A 125 0.06 -2.08 -33.32
C GLY A 125 -0.79 -3.33 -33.56
N SER A 126 -1.01 -3.70 -34.82
CA SER A 126 -1.80 -4.89 -35.20
C SER A 126 -1.03 -6.21 -35.13
N GLU A 127 0.25 -6.20 -34.72
CA GLU A 127 1.07 -7.40 -34.59
C GLU A 127 0.70 -8.21 -33.34
N ILE A 128 -0.43 -8.89 -33.40
CA ILE A 128 -0.82 -9.84 -32.36
C ILE A 128 0.14 -11.05 -32.44
N PRO A 129 0.66 -11.56 -31.31
CA PRO A 129 1.45 -12.80 -31.32
C PRO A 129 0.67 -13.93 -31.99
N ASP A 130 1.36 -14.76 -32.76
CA ASP A 130 0.76 -15.97 -33.33
C ASP A 130 0.12 -16.82 -32.23
N SER A 131 -0.92 -17.58 -32.59
CA SER A 131 -1.70 -18.38 -31.63
C SER A 131 -0.81 -19.28 -30.76
N ASP A 132 0.21 -19.92 -31.35
CA ASP A 132 1.13 -20.81 -30.64
C ASP A 132 2.04 -20.01 -29.67
N ALA A 133 2.51 -18.83 -30.08
CA ALA A 133 3.29 -17.95 -29.22
C ALA A 133 2.44 -17.42 -28.05
N LEU A 134 1.17 -17.06 -28.31
CA LEU A 134 0.24 -16.60 -27.29
C LEU A 134 -0.03 -17.69 -26.24
N VAL A 135 -0.25 -18.94 -26.67
CA VAL A 135 -0.40 -20.08 -25.75
C VAL A 135 0.85 -20.25 -24.88
N MET A 136 2.04 -20.15 -25.46
CA MET A 136 3.29 -20.26 -24.72
C MET A 136 3.52 -19.10 -23.74
N VAL A 137 3.11 -17.88 -24.11
CA VAL A 137 3.15 -16.71 -23.23
C VAL A 137 2.22 -16.89 -22.05
N VAL A 138 0.98 -17.35 -22.28
CA VAL A 138 0.02 -17.61 -21.20
C VAL A 138 0.51 -18.74 -20.29
N LEU A 139 1.06 -19.81 -20.84
CA LEU A 139 1.66 -20.89 -20.06
C LEU A 139 2.84 -20.39 -19.21
N SER A 140 3.68 -19.53 -19.78
CA SER A 140 4.79 -18.91 -19.07
C SER A 140 4.31 -17.99 -17.96
N ALA A 141 3.29 -17.16 -18.22
CA ALA A 141 2.65 -16.32 -17.22
C ALA A 141 2.04 -17.14 -16.07
N PHE A 142 1.43 -18.28 -16.38
CA PHE A 142 0.92 -19.21 -15.38
C PHE A 142 2.05 -19.85 -14.55
N GLY A 143 3.18 -20.19 -15.19
CA GLY A 143 4.39 -20.64 -14.50
C GLY A 143 4.95 -19.59 -13.53
N ILE A 144 5.00 -18.32 -13.95
CA ILE A 144 5.38 -17.19 -13.10
C ILE A 144 4.40 -17.06 -11.93
N PHE A 145 3.10 -17.16 -12.19
CA PHE A 145 2.06 -17.11 -11.16
C PHE A 145 2.23 -18.20 -10.09
N LEU A 146 2.48 -19.44 -10.51
CA LEU A 146 2.75 -20.55 -9.61
C LEU A 146 4.06 -20.37 -8.83
N SER A 147 5.13 -19.94 -9.50
CA SER A 147 6.44 -19.73 -8.86
C SER A 147 6.40 -18.64 -7.80
N GLU A 148 5.82 -17.48 -8.12
CA GLU A 148 5.63 -16.38 -7.17
C GLU A 148 4.66 -16.78 -6.04
N GLY A 149 3.64 -17.59 -6.36
CA GLY A 149 2.72 -18.13 -5.36
C GLY A 149 3.39 -19.08 -4.37
N VAL A 150 4.27 -19.98 -4.85
CA VAL A 150 5.05 -20.88 -3.99
C VAL A 150 6.02 -20.09 -3.10
N SER A 151 6.75 -19.11 -3.66
CA SER A 151 7.62 -18.25 -2.84
C SER A 151 6.79 -17.47 -1.81
N THR A 152 5.62 -16.95 -2.18
CA THR A 152 4.74 -16.29 -1.21
C THR A 152 4.27 -17.26 -0.13
N LEU A 153 3.87 -18.49 -0.47
CA LEU A 153 3.44 -19.49 0.52
C LEU A 153 4.58 -19.90 1.47
N VAL A 154 5.77 -20.12 0.95
CA VAL A 154 6.91 -20.63 1.72
C VAL A 154 7.60 -19.50 2.49
N ASP A 155 8.01 -18.43 1.81
CA ASP A 155 8.83 -17.39 2.41
C ASP A 155 7.98 -16.40 3.23
N TYR A 156 6.79 -16.05 2.74
CA TYR A 156 5.95 -15.05 3.40
C TYR A 156 5.11 -15.65 4.54
N PHE A 157 4.43 -16.77 4.28
CA PHE A 157 3.55 -17.38 5.27
C PHE A 157 4.28 -18.40 6.15
N HIS A 158 4.97 -19.38 5.58
CA HIS A 158 5.57 -20.46 6.36
C HIS A 158 6.82 -20.01 7.15
N ARG A 159 7.68 -19.15 6.58
CA ARG A 159 8.85 -18.59 7.29
C ARG A 159 8.54 -17.34 8.13
N GLN A 160 7.26 -17.01 8.30
CA GLN A 160 6.80 -15.85 9.07
C GLN A 160 7.27 -14.48 8.56
N GLY A 161 7.74 -14.36 7.30
CA GLY A 161 8.14 -13.07 6.72
C GLY A 161 7.02 -12.02 6.70
N HIS A 162 5.76 -12.43 6.76
CA HIS A 162 4.63 -11.52 6.95
C HIS A 162 4.74 -10.66 8.22
N LEU A 163 5.43 -11.10 9.27
CA LEU A 163 5.62 -10.33 10.51
C LEU A 163 6.60 -9.15 10.36
N GLU A 164 7.42 -9.14 9.32
CA GLU A 164 8.43 -8.12 9.06
C GLU A 164 7.92 -7.01 8.14
N HIS A 165 6.82 -7.26 7.42
CA HIS A 165 6.29 -6.33 6.42
C HIS A 165 5.01 -5.62 6.88
N SER A 166 4.89 -4.35 6.52
CA SER A 166 3.64 -3.59 6.53
C SER A 166 2.98 -3.69 5.14
N ALA A 167 1.71 -3.32 5.02
CA ALA A 167 1.03 -3.34 3.73
C ALA A 167 1.71 -2.41 2.70
N GLN A 168 2.31 -1.30 3.14
CA GLN A 168 3.05 -0.39 2.27
C GLN A 168 4.34 -1.02 1.76
N THR A 169 5.16 -1.62 2.64
CA THR A 169 6.43 -2.24 2.24
C THR A 169 6.22 -3.47 1.36
N ALA A 170 5.12 -4.20 1.55
CA ALA A 170 4.74 -5.33 0.69
C ALA A 170 4.44 -4.91 -0.76
N ILE A 171 3.84 -3.74 -0.99
CA ILE A 171 3.47 -3.27 -2.35
C ILE A 171 4.58 -2.44 -2.98
N GLN A 172 5.44 -1.79 -2.20
CA GLN A 172 6.53 -0.94 -2.68
C GLN A 172 7.44 -1.66 -3.68
N GLY A 173 7.70 -2.96 -3.47
CA GLY A 173 8.48 -3.77 -4.40
C GLY A 173 7.90 -3.81 -5.83
N VAL A 174 6.56 -3.87 -5.95
CA VAL A 174 5.88 -3.85 -7.26
C VAL A 174 5.87 -2.45 -7.86
N PHE A 175 5.67 -1.40 -7.06
CA PHE A 175 5.75 -0.03 -7.57
C PHE A 175 7.14 0.29 -8.14
N MET A 176 8.21 -0.13 -7.47
CA MET A 176 9.57 0.07 -7.97
C MET A 176 9.83 -0.74 -9.25
N ARG A 177 9.41 -2.01 -9.30
CA ARG A 177 9.50 -2.84 -10.53
C ARG A 177 8.71 -2.23 -11.68
N GLY A 178 7.46 -1.83 -11.42
CA GLY A 178 6.57 -1.21 -12.41
C GLY A 178 7.08 0.14 -12.90
N ALA A 179 7.63 0.99 -12.01
CA ALA A 179 8.24 2.25 -12.38
C ALA A 179 9.49 2.05 -13.26
N VAL A 180 10.32 1.05 -12.95
CA VAL A 180 11.52 0.74 -13.75
C VAL A 180 11.15 0.17 -15.11
N ILE A 181 10.16 -0.73 -15.20
CA ILE A 181 9.65 -1.24 -16.48
C ILE A 181 9.00 -0.10 -17.29
N GLY A 182 8.22 0.76 -16.64
CA GLY A 182 7.58 1.92 -17.26
C GLY A 182 8.58 2.96 -17.78
N VAL A 183 9.56 3.35 -16.96
CA VAL A 183 10.62 4.30 -17.34
C VAL A 183 11.55 3.67 -18.37
N GLY A 184 11.96 2.41 -18.19
CA GLY A 184 12.79 1.68 -19.15
C GLY A 184 12.08 1.53 -20.50
N GLY A 185 10.80 1.18 -20.50
CA GLY A 185 9.95 1.11 -21.68
C GLY A 185 9.76 2.48 -22.36
N LEU A 186 9.51 3.53 -21.58
CA LEU A 186 9.36 4.89 -22.09
C LEU A 186 10.68 5.43 -22.68
N LEU A 187 11.81 5.21 -22.01
CA LEU A 187 13.14 5.59 -22.50
C LEU A 187 13.47 4.82 -23.77
N THR A 188 13.16 3.53 -23.82
CA THR A 188 13.35 2.70 -25.02
C THR A 188 12.49 3.20 -26.17
N ALA A 189 11.19 3.47 -25.93
CA ALA A 189 10.29 4.02 -26.93
C ALA A 189 10.71 5.42 -27.39
N THR A 190 11.21 6.26 -26.47
CA THR A 190 11.74 7.60 -26.77
C THR A 190 13.02 7.49 -27.60
N PHE A 191 13.92 6.57 -27.27
CA PHE A 191 15.16 6.34 -28.01
C PHE A 191 14.89 5.77 -29.40
N VAL A 192 13.91 4.89 -29.54
CA VAL A 192 13.40 4.39 -30.83
C VAL A 192 12.78 5.54 -31.64
N GLY A 193 11.96 6.38 -31.02
CA GLY A 193 11.38 7.55 -31.68
C GLY A 193 12.41 8.61 -32.10
N LEU A 194 13.49 8.77 -31.31
CA LEU A 194 14.59 9.68 -31.62
C LEU A 194 15.56 9.10 -32.67
N ALA A 195 15.85 7.80 -32.62
CA ALA A 195 16.65 7.10 -33.64
C ALA A 195 15.90 6.99 -34.97
N ALA A 196 14.57 6.89 -34.92
CA ALA A 196 13.67 7.06 -36.06
C ALA A 196 13.64 8.49 -36.60
N GLY A 197 14.29 9.47 -35.94
CA GLY A 197 14.51 10.83 -36.44
C GLY A 197 15.38 10.92 -37.70
N SER A 198 15.76 9.79 -38.31
CA SER A 198 16.26 9.70 -39.69
C SER A 198 15.14 9.50 -40.73
N VAL A 199 13.88 9.45 -40.31
CA VAL A 199 12.69 9.29 -41.15
C VAL A 199 11.74 10.46 -40.94
N SER A 200 11.20 11.00 -42.05
CA SER A 200 10.27 12.13 -42.08
C SER A 200 9.01 11.88 -41.26
N SER A 201 8.50 12.95 -40.65
CA SER A 201 7.33 13.03 -39.76
C SER A 201 5.99 12.51 -40.30
N ASP A 202 5.94 12.03 -41.54
CA ASP A 202 4.73 11.52 -42.22
C ASP A 202 4.70 9.99 -42.37
N ASP A 203 5.77 9.27 -42.00
CA ASP A 203 5.78 7.80 -42.07
C ASP A 203 5.31 7.15 -40.75
N PRO A 204 4.41 6.15 -40.80
CA PRO A 204 3.96 5.43 -39.61
C PRO A 204 5.11 4.62 -39.00
N ILE A 205 5.14 4.55 -37.65
CA ILE A 205 6.16 3.84 -36.84
C ILE A 205 6.36 2.37 -37.27
N THR A 206 5.37 1.78 -37.95
CA THR A 206 5.39 0.43 -38.53
C THR A 206 6.36 0.25 -39.71
N ALA A 207 6.97 1.32 -40.23
CA ALA A 207 7.90 1.26 -41.37
C ALA A 207 9.35 0.90 -40.97
N ILE A 208 9.64 0.78 -39.67
CA ILE A 208 10.99 0.50 -39.17
C ILE A 208 11.24 -1.02 -39.20
N ASP A 209 12.39 -1.43 -39.75
CA ASP A 209 12.79 -2.83 -39.88
C ASP A 209 12.80 -3.56 -38.51
N PRO A 210 11.95 -4.60 -38.31
CA PRO A 210 11.81 -5.33 -37.05
C PRO A 210 13.13 -5.93 -36.53
N THR A 211 14.07 -6.23 -37.44
CA THR A 211 15.34 -6.87 -37.08
C THR A 211 16.36 -5.91 -36.45
N VAL A 212 16.28 -4.62 -36.77
CA VAL A 212 17.18 -3.58 -36.22
C VAL A 212 16.70 -3.10 -34.84
N VAL A 213 15.40 -3.19 -34.57
CA VAL A 213 14.75 -2.68 -33.36
C VAL A 213 14.55 -3.77 -32.29
N GLY A 214 14.28 -5.02 -32.68
CA GLY A 214 13.94 -6.09 -31.73
C GLY A 214 15.08 -6.50 -30.78
N LEU A 215 16.30 -6.69 -31.30
CA LEU A 215 17.44 -7.18 -30.52
C LEU A 215 17.96 -6.15 -29.49
N PRO A 216 18.15 -4.86 -29.83
CA PRO A 216 18.62 -3.88 -28.85
C PRO A 216 17.59 -3.57 -27.75
N ILE A 217 16.29 -3.56 -28.08
CA ILE A 217 15.20 -3.41 -27.11
C ILE A 217 15.19 -4.59 -26.13
N LEU A 218 15.27 -5.81 -26.65
CA LEU A 218 15.35 -7.02 -25.83
C LEU A 218 16.54 -6.95 -24.87
N VAL A 219 17.73 -6.61 -25.38
CA VAL A 219 18.95 -6.49 -24.59
C VAL A 219 18.81 -5.40 -23.53
N GLY A 220 18.20 -4.26 -23.86
CA GLY A 220 17.92 -3.18 -22.91
C GLY A 220 16.98 -3.60 -21.79
N ILE A 221 15.85 -4.22 -22.13
CA ILE A 221 14.86 -4.71 -21.14
C ILE A 221 15.49 -5.78 -20.25
N VAL A 222 16.25 -6.73 -20.83
CA VAL A 222 16.93 -7.79 -20.09
C VAL A 222 18.02 -7.22 -19.18
N LEU A 223 18.80 -6.23 -19.61
CA LEU A 223 19.81 -5.59 -18.76
C LEU A 223 19.19 -4.82 -17.60
N VAL A 224 18.07 -4.13 -17.82
CA VAL A 224 17.33 -3.42 -16.77
C VAL A 224 16.73 -4.42 -15.77
N LYS A 225 16.10 -5.49 -16.26
CA LYS A 225 15.56 -6.57 -15.41
C LYS A 225 16.68 -7.25 -14.61
N PHE A 226 17.79 -7.60 -15.26
CA PHE A 226 18.95 -8.20 -14.62
C PHE A 226 19.56 -7.29 -13.56
N GLY A 227 19.70 -5.99 -13.84
CA GLY A 227 20.18 -5.01 -12.86
C GLY A 227 19.27 -4.92 -11.65
N PHE A 228 17.95 -5.01 -11.84
CA PHE A 228 16.99 -5.02 -10.75
C PHE A 228 17.03 -6.31 -9.94
N ASP A 229 17.09 -7.47 -10.60
CA ASP A 229 17.17 -8.74 -9.91
C ASP A 229 18.47 -8.86 -9.12
N LEU A 230 19.58 -8.34 -9.66
CA LEU A 230 20.84 -8.20 -8.95
C LEU A 230 20.72 -7.22 -7.78
N GLY A 231 20.05 -6.07 -7.95
CA GLY A 231 19.78 -5.13 -6.86
C GLY A 231 18.90 -5.73 -5.76
N SER A 232 17.95 -6.60 -6.13
CA SER A 232 17.11 -7.33 -5.17
C SER A 232 17.90 -8.39 -4.42
N LEU A 233 18.82 -9.09 -5.10
CA LEU A 233 19.69 -10.12 -4.52
C LEU A 233 20.73 -9.51 -3.54
N TYR A 234 21.12 -8.26 -3.78
CA TYR A 234 22.05 -7.52 -2.92
C TYR A 234 21.34 -6.58 -1.93
N ARG A 235 20.01 -6.61 -1.86
CA ARG A 235 19.21 -5.72 -0.98
C ARG A 235 19.67 -5.82 0.47
N ASP A 236 19.94 -7.02 0.97
CA ASP A 236 20.36 -7.22 2.36
C ASP A 236 21.74 -6.61 2.64
N ARG A 237 22.64 -6.60 1.64
CA ARG A 237 23.94 -5.94 1.75
C ARG A 237 23.83 -4.42 1.64
N LEU A 238 22.89 -3.92 0.84
CA LEU A 238 22.60 -2.49 0.72
C LEU A 238 21.91 -1.95 1.99
N ALA A 239 20.99 -2.72 2.58
CA ALA A 239 20.37 -2.42 3.87
C ALA A 239 21.40 -2.45 5.00
N ALA A 240 22.29 -3.45 5.04
CA ALA A 240 23.38 -3.48 6.02
C ALA A 240 24.38 -2.32 5.85
N PHE A 241 24.58 -1.84 4.62
CA PHE A 241 25.40 -0.65 4.36
C PHE A 241 24.69 0.63 4.80
N ASP A 242 23.39 0.76 4.55
CA ASP A 242 22.54 1.88 5.00
C ASP A 242 22.52 1.96 6.53
N GLU A 243 22.29 0.83 7.22
CA GLU A 243 22.31 0.73 8.69
C GLU A 243 23.69 1.06 9.29
N ALA A 244 24.78 0.74 8.57
CA ALA A 244 26.15 1.05 8.98
C ALA A 244 26.60 2.48 8.63
N SER A 245 25.84 3.22 7.84
CA SER A 245 26.22 4.56 7.37
C SER A 245 25.37 5.66 8.01
N TYR A 246 25.94 6.85 8.19
CA TYR A 246 25.29 7.98 8.86
C TYR A 246 24.18 8.64 8.02
N PHE A 247 23.97 8.20 6.77
CA PHE A 247 22.95 8.72 5.86
C PHE A 247 21.85 7.68 5.71
N GLU A 248 20.62 8.00 6.13
CA GLU A 248 19.44 7.18 5.84
C GLU A 248 19.07 7.32 4.36
N LEU A 249 19.47 6.38 3.52
CA LEU A 249 19.00 6.25 2.14
C LEU A 249 17.65 5.52 2.03
N GLY A 250 17.12 5.00 3.14
CA GLY A 250 15.79 4.36 3.22
C GLY A 250 15.76 2.90 2.78
N TRP A 251 16.92 2.23 2.73
CA TRP A 251 17.04 0.81 2.39
C TRP A 251 16.97 -0.10 3.63
N ALA A 252 17.35 0.41 4.81
CA ALA A 252 17.21 -0.24 6.12
C ALA A 252 15.90 0.10 6.85
N TYR A 253 14.86 0.51 6.11
CA TYR A 253 13.61 0.94 6.72
C TYR A 253 12.90 -0.21 7.45
N ASP A 254 12.86 -0.15 8.78
CA ASP A 254 12.18 -1.12 9.63
C ASP A 254 10.81 -0.57 10.10
N PRO A 255 9.67 -1.10 9.61
CA PRO A 255 8.36 -0.55 9.97
C PRO A 255 8.07 -0.66 11.48
N PRO A 256 7.42 0.33 12.12
CA PRO A 256 7.33 0.39 13.58
C PRO A 256 6.64 -0.84 14.19
N ALA A 257 7.36 -1.56 15.04
CA ALA A 257 6.81 -2.63 15.86
C ALA A 257 5.95 -2.03 16.98
N HIS A 258 4.77 -2.61 17.24
CA HIS A 258 3.91 -2.18 18.33
C HIS A 258 4.16 -3.06 19.55
N GLU A 259 4.71 -2.47 20.61
CA GLU A 259 4.90 -3.17 21.88
C GLU A 259 3.55 -3.63 22.47
N PRO A 260 3.53 -4.83 23.09
CA PRO A 260 2.34 -5.36 23.74
C PRO A 260 1.94 -4.46 24.91
N ILE A 261 0.70 -3.99 24.89
CA ILE A 261 0.18 -3.15 25.97
C ILE A 261 -0.20 -4.03 27.14
N GLU A 262 0.46 -3.83 28.27
CA GLU A 262 0.17 -4.56 29.50
C GLU A 262 -1.24 -4.30 30.04
N PRO A 263 -1.84 -5.28 30.74
CA PRO A 263 -3.10 -5.07 31.42
C PRO A 263 -2.90 -4.18 32.65
N VAL A 264 -4.00 -3.64 33.15
CA VAL A 264 -4.02 -2.91 34.41
C VAL A 264 -4.60 -3.82 35.48
N ASP A 265 -3.87 -3.96 36.59
CA ASP A 265 -4.34 -4.65 37.78
C ASP A 265 -5.26 -3.73 38.60
N ASN A 266 -6.28 -4.31 39.25
CA ASN A 266 -7.24 -3.59 40.11
C ASN A 266 -7.90 -2.39 39.42
N VAL A 267 -8.84 -2.66 38.51
CA VAL A 267 -9.62 -1.61 37.83
C VAL A 267 -10.58 -0.96 38.83
N ASN A 268 -10.28 0.28 39.21
CA ASN A 268 -11.07 1.07 40.14
C ASN A 268 -12.34 1.63 39.48
N ASP A 269 -12.22 2.09 38.23
CA ASP A 269 -13.34 2.67 37.50
C ASP A 269 -13.34 2.29 36.01
N ARG A 270 -14.52 2.29 35.40
CA ARG A 270 -14.77 2.01 33.98
C ARG A 270 -15.56 3.14 33.37
N ILE A 271 -14.83 4.06 32.75
CA ILE A 271 -15.40 5.25 32.15
C ILE A 271 -15.69 5.00 30.67
N ARG A 272 -16.82 5.50 30.19
CA ARG A 272 -17.26 5.31 28.80
C ARG A 272 -17.75 6.63 28.20
N PRO A 273 -17.51 6.86 26.90
CA PRO A 273 -18.23 7.90 26.17
C PRO A 273 -19.74 7.65 26.24
N THR A 274 -20.51 8.70 26.47
CA THR A 274 -21.98 8.62 26.50
C THR A 274 -22.54 8.12 25.16
N THR A 275 -23.72 7.48 25.18
CA THR A 275 -24.34 6.93 23.96
C THR A 275 -24.57 7.99 22.89
N GLN A 276 -24.99 9.19 23.29
CA GLN A 276 -25.17 10.31 22.35
C GLN A 276 -23.82 10.87 21.88
N GLY A 277 -22.82 10.96 22.76
CA GLY A 277 -21.46 11.31 22.39
C GLY A 277 -20.85 10.38 21.35
N ARG A 278 -21.13 9.07 21.43
CA ARG A 278 -20.68 8.08 20.44
C ARG A 278 -21.31 8.26 19.06
N LEU A 279 -22.57 8.68 18.99
CA LEU A 279 -23.31 8.84 17.74
C LEU A 279 -23.06 10.19 17.07
N PHE A 280 -22.97 11.26 17.86
CA PHE A 280 -22.93 12.63 17.34
C PHE A 280 -21.59 13.34 17.56
N GLY A 281 -20.68 12.75 18.34
CA GLY A 281 -19.41 13.38 18.71
C GLY A 281 -18.48 13.72 17.55
N GLY A 282 -18.63 13.01 16.43
CA GLY A 282 -17.88 13.25 15.20
C GLY A 282 -18.18 14.61 14.55
N ILE A 283 -19.36 15.19 14.78
CA ILE A 283 -19.87 16.37 14.06
C ILE A 283 -19.46 17.69 14.75
N SER A 284 -18.61 17.62 15.77
CA SER A 284 -18.12 18.82 16.46
C SER A 284 -17.23 19.68 15.55
N THR A 285 -17.32 21.01 15.70
CA THR A 285 -16.45 21.97 15.00
C THR A 285 -14.97 21.74 15.29
N SER A 286 -14.64 21.20 16.47
CA SER A 286 -13.28 20.77 16.84
C SER A 286 -12.78 19.64 15.92
N ASN A 287 -13.64 18.67 15.63
CA ASN A 287 -13.30 17.52 14.80
C ASN A 287 -13.13 17.91 13.31
N VAL A 288 -13.95 18.83 12.81
CA VAL A 288 -13.82 19.39 11.45
C VAL A 288 -12.46 20.10 11.28
N ARG A 289 -12.02 20.88 12.27
CA ARG A 289 -10.71 21.56 12.23
C ARG A 289 -9.54 20.58 12.23
N ARG A 290 -9.68 19.45 12.93
CA ARG A 290 -8.64 18.42 13.00
C ARG A 290 -8.52 17.60 11.72
N HIS A 291 -9.60 17.48 10.97
CA HIS A 291 -9.66 16.73 9.71
C HIS A 291 -10.02 17.66 8.55
N PRO A 292 -9.11 18.55 8.10
CA PRO A 292 -9.40 19.50 7.02
C PRO A 292 -9.75 18.81 5.69
N GLY A 293 -9.36 17.54 5.50
CA GLY A 293 -9.74 16.75 4.33
C GLY A 293 -11.26 16.64 4.12
N VAL A 294 -12.06 16.76 5.17
CA VAL A 294 -13.53 16.84 5.08
C VAL A 294 -13.97 18.03 4.21
N LEU A 295 -13.30 19.18 4.37
CA LEU A 295 -13.60 20.40 3.61
C LEU A 295 -13.23 20.26 2.15
N VAL A 296 -12.16 19.51 1.84
CA VAL A 296 -11.77 19.19 0.46
C VAL A 296 -12.84 18.34 -0.22
N VAL A 297 -13.36 17.31 0.47
CA VAL A 297 -14.46 16.48 -0.05
C VAL A 297 -15.71 17.32 -0.31
N SER A 298 -16.10 18.16 0.64
CA SER A 298 -17.24 19.08 0.49
C SER A 298 -17.04 20.04 -0.67
N GLY A 299 -15.86 20.68 -0.76
CA GLY A 299 -15.49 21.61 -1.82
C GLY A 299 -15.47 20.95 -3.20
N PHE A 300 -15.01 19.71 -3.31
CA PHE A 300 -15.03 18.96 -4.57
C PHE A 300 -16.45 18.66 -5.04
N ILE A 301 -17.34 18.22 -4.14
CA ILE A 301 -18.76 17.99 -4.48
C ILE A 301 -19.41 19.30 -4.95
N LEU A 302 -19.11 20.42 -4.29
CA LEU A 302 -19.60 21.74 -4.70
C LEU A 302 -19.02 22.19 -6.05
N LEU A 303 -17.76 21.89 -6.33
CA LEU A 303 -17.14 22.16 -7.65
C LEU A 303 -17.84 21.36 -8.76
N VAL A 304 -18.12 20.08 -8.53
CA VAL A 304 -18.89 19.25 -9.46
C VAL A 304 -20.30 19.82 -9.64
N SER A 305 -20.95 20.24 -8.56
CA SER A 305 -22.25 20.90 -8.60
C SER A 305 -22.23 22.17 -9.46
N LEU A 306 -21.18 22.98 -9.36
CA LEU A 306 -20.98 24.17 -10.19
C LEU A 306 -20.90 23.83 -11.68
N LEU A 307 -20.25 22.72 -12.06
CA LEU A 307 -20.20 22.27 -13.46
C LEU A 307 -21.61 21.91 -14.00
N PHE A 308 -22.45 21.27 -13.19
CA PHE A 308 -23.84 20.97 -13.56
C PHE A 308 -24.73 22.21 -13.60
N MET A 309 -24.41 23.22 -12.80
CA MET A 309 -25.08 24.52 -12.82
C MET A 309 -24.88 25.23 -14.18
N LEU A 310 -23.70 25.14 -14.79
CA LEU A 310 -23.44 25.66 -16.15
C LEU A 310 -24.33 24.96 -17.19
N GLY A 311 -24.59 23.66 -17.01
CA GLY A 311 -25.52 22.88 -17.83
C GLY A 311 -27.01 23.08 -17.51
N ARG A 312 -27.36 23.96 -16.55
CA ARG A 312 -28.73 24.21 -16.06
C ARG A 312 -29.48 22.98 -15.53
N ALA A 313 -28.76 21.95 -15.09
CA ALA A 313 -29.34 20.73 -14.51
C ALA A 313 -29.64 20.92 -13.01
N TRP A 314 -30.64 21.75 -12.68
CA TRP A 314 -30.92 22.20 -11.31
C TRP A 314 -31.25 21.07 -10.33
N ASP A 315 -31.92 20.01 -10.79
CA ASP A 315 -32.22 18.84 -9.94
C ASP A 315 -30.93 18.18 -9.44
N ILE A 316 -29.93 18.05 -10.31
CA ILE A 316 -28.61 17.48 -9.98
C ILE A 316 -27.86 18.42 -9.04
N VAL A 317 -27.91 19.73 -9.30
CA VAL A 317 -27.27 20.75 -8.44
C VAL A 317 -27.79 20.66 -7.01
N LEU A 318 -29.11 20.60 -6.81
CA LEU A 318 -29.71 20.51 -5.47
C LEU A 318 -29.30 19.24 -4.74
N VAL A 319 -29.28 18.10 -5.44
CA VAL A 319 -28.81 16.82 -4.89
C VAL A 319 -27.34 16.91 -4.46
N LEU A 320 -26.47 17.49 -5.31
CA LEU A 320 -25.05 17.61 -5.02
C LEU A 320 -24.77 18.60 -3.87
N VAL A 321 -25.52 19.71 -3.78
CA VAL A 321 -25.43 20.64 -2.64
C VAL A 321 -25.87 19.96 -1.35
N GLY A 322 -26.95 19.17 -1.37
CA GLY A 322 -27.33 18.34 -0.22
C GLY A 322 -26.24 17.34 0.15
N ALA A 323 -25.68 16.65 -0.84
CA ALA A 323 -24.61 15.68 -0.66
C ALA A 323 -23.33 16.32 -0.07
N SER A 324 -23.00 17.57 -0.43
CA SER A 324 -21.82 18.27 0.09
C SER A 324 -21.89 18.58 1.58
N LEU A 325 -23.07 18.48 2.20
CA LEU A 325 -23.28 18.57 3.65
C LEU A 325 -23.34 17.18 4.29
N VAL A 326 -24.12 16.27 3.70
CA VAL A 326 -24.39 14.94 4.28
C VAL A 326 -23.17 14.03 4.23
N VAL A 327 -22.47 13.96 3.10
CA VAL A 327 -21.29 13.09 2.91
C VAL A 327 -20.18 13.40 3.91
N PRO A 328 -19.69 14.64 4.05
CA PRO A 328 -18.64 14.95 5.02
C PRO A 328 -19.06 14.69 6.48
N MET A 329 -20.31 14.99 6.82
CA MET A 329 -20.85 14.76 8.16
C MET A 329 -20.93 13.26 8.47
N GLY A 330 -21.37 12.45 7.51
CA GLY A 330 -21.35 10.98 7.61
C GLY A 330 -19.93 10.43 7.77
N LEU A 331 -18.97 10.96 7.00
CA LEU A 331 -17.57 10.54 7.06
C LEU A 331 -16.96 10.80 8.45
N LEU A 332 -17.26 11.97 9.04
CA LEU A 332 -16.85 12.32 10.40
C LEU A 332 -17.51 11.44 11.47
N THR A 333 -18.80 11.16 11.32
CA THR A 333 -19.52 10.26 12.24
C THR A 333 -18.96 8.84 12.18
N ILE A 334 -18.68 8.33 10.98
CA ILE A 334 -18.09 7.00 10.77
C ILE A 334 -16.69 6.95 11.39
N ASP A 335 -15.83 7.92 11.10
CA ASP A 335 -14.48 8.01 11.68
C ASP A 335 -14.53 8.05 13.22
N HIS A 336 -15.38 8.90 13.79
CA HIS A 336 -15.52 9.02 15.24
C HIS A 336 -16.06 7.74 15.88
N GLY A 337 -17.06 7.10 15.25
CA GLY A 337 -17.62 5.82 15.67
C GLY A 337 -16.58 4.70 15.64
N LEU A 338 -15.74 4.67 14.61
CA LEU A 338 -14.61 3.75 14.52
C LEU A 338 -13.61 4.03 15.65
N ARG A 339 -13.18 5.28 15.87
CA ARG A 339 -12.19 5.61 16.91
C ARG A 339 -12.68 5.32 18.32
N TYR A 340 -13.84 5.83 18.69
CA TYR A 340 -14.28 5.91 20.09
C TYR A 340 -15.51 5.08 20.41
N GLY A 341 -16.26 4.62 19.39
CA GLY A 341 -17.52 3.91 19.60
C GLY A 341 -17.37 2.62 20.39
N GLY A 342 -16.26 1.88 20.23
CA GLY A 342 -16.02 0.63 20.97
C GLY A 342 -15.26 0.80 22.29
N ILE A 343 -14.79 2.00 22.62
CA ILE A 343 -13.77 2.18 23.66
C ILE A 343 -14.39 2.28 25.06
N GLU A 344 -13.77 1.57 25.99
CA GLU A 344 -13.95 1.67 27.43
C GLU A 344 -12.60 2.04 28.06
N TYR A 345 -12.60 3.05 28.92
CA TYR A 345 -11.41 3.47 29.65
C TYR A 345 -11.42 2.79 31.02
N ARG A 346 -10.39 1.98 31.28
CA ARG A 346 -10.19 1.32 32.57
C ARG A 346 -9.17 2.11 33.35
N VAL A 347 -9.61 2.66 34.49
CA VAL A 347 -8.80 3.50 35.36
C VAL A 347 -8.38 2.67 36.57
N SER A 348 -7.09 2.72 36.89
CA SER A 348 -6.50 2.24 38.13
C SER A 348 -5.67 3.37 38.74
N ASP A 349 -5.18 3.17 39.96
CA ASP A 349 -4.39 4.16 40.70
C ASP A 349 -3.10 4.56 39.97
N ASN A 350 -2.56 3.66 39.13
CA ASN A 350 -1.26 3.84 38.49
C ASN A 350 -1.28 3.89 36.96
N ALA A 351 -2.45 3.70 36.32
CA ALA A 351 -2.55 3.71 34.86
C ALA A 351 -4.00 3.86 34.36
N ILE A 352 -4.14 4.44 33.17
CA ILE A 352 -5.36 4.41 32.38
C ILE A 352 -5.12 3.58 31.12
N VAL A 353 -5.98 2.61 30.85
CA VAL A 353 -5.93 1.80 29.62
C VAL A 353 -7.22 1.95 28.82
N ALA A 354 -7.06 2.31 27.54
CA ALA A 354 -8.14 2.26 26.57
C ALA A 354 -8.31 0.84 26.03
N TYR A 355 -9.48 0.27 26.28
CA TYR A 355 -9.86 -1.07 25.86
C TYR A 355 -10.97 -1.00 24.80
N ASP A 356 -10.74 -1.55 23.62
CA ASP A 356 -11.78 -1.70 22.61
C ASP A 356 -12.60 -2.96 22.89
N ARG A 357 -13.88 -2.79 23.22
CA ARG A 357 -14.79 -3.89 23.53
C ARG A 357 -15.27 -4.63 22.28
N LEU A 358 -15.40 -3.94 21.14
CA LEU A 358 -15.86 -4.55 19.90
C LEU A 358 -14.83 -5.55 19.38
N LEU A 359 -13.56 -5.15 19.48
CA LEU A 359 -12.45 -5.94 18.97
C LEU A 359 -11.67 -6.69 20.05
N ARG A 360 -12.05 -6.50 21.32
CA ARG A 360 -11.44 -7.11 22.51
C ARG A 360 -9.95 -6.86 22.67
N THR A 361 -9.44 -5.77 22.10
CA THR A 361 -8.02 -5.40 22.09
C THR A 361 -7.74 -4.16 22.92
N ARG A 362 -6.55 -4.09 23.52
CA ARG A 362 -6.03 -2.88 24.16
C ARG A 362 -5.49 -1.93 23.10
N VAL A 363 -5.80 -0.64 23.22
CA VAL A 363 -5.45 0.39 22.22
C VAL A 363 -4.23 1.19 22.67
N TRP A 364 -4.24 1.68 23.92
CA TRP A 364 -3.12 2.37 24.55
C TRP A 364 -3.19 2.27 26.08
N ARG A 365 -2.04 2.44 26.73
CA ARG A 365 -1.83 2.65 28.17
C ARG A 365 -1.16 4.01 28.36
N ILE A 366 -1.51 4.70 29.43
CA ILE A 366 -0.83 5.90 29.90
C ILE A 366 -0.65 5.78 31.42
N GLU A 367 0.53 6.14 31.89
CA GLU A 367 0.87 6.23 33.30
C GLU A 367 0.95 7.70 33.73
N PRO A 368 0.74 8.03 35.01
CA PRO A 368 0.70 9.42 35.47
C PRO A 368 1.95 10.24 35.14
N TRP A 369 3.11 9.61 34.99
CA TRP A 369 4.37 10.26 34.65
C TRP A 369 4.58 10.52 33.16
N ASP A 370 3.77 9.92 32.28
CA ASP A 370 3.82 10.17 30.83
C ASP A 370 3.05 11.44 30.42
N GLU A 371 2.26 11.99 31.35
CA GLU A 371 1.46 13.20 31.15
C GLU A 371 2.35 14.45 31.20
N SER A 372 2.33 15.24 30.12
CA SER A 372 2.94 16.57 30.09
C SER A 372 1.92 17.68 30.36
N SER A 373 0.68 17.51 29.89
CA SER A 373 -0.41 18.46 30.15
C SER A 373 -1.79 17.80 30.08
N LEU A 374 -2.76 18.37 30.79
CA LEU A 374 -4.15 17.93 30.76
C LEU A 374 -5.08 19.13 30.59
N ARG A 375 -5.98 19.03 29.60
CA ARG A 375 -7.00 20.03 29.34
C ARG A 375 -8.37 19.39 29.17
N VAL A 376 -9.40 20.11 29.63
CA VAL A 376 -10.80 19.71 29.46
C VAL A 376 -11.46 20.62 28.45
N GLU A 377 -11.92 20.06 27.34
CA GLU A 377 -12.64 20.78 26.31
C GLU A 377 -14.16 20.68 26.52
N ARG A 378 -14.82 21.85 26.48
CA ARG A 378 -16.28 21.98 26.50
C ARG A 378 -16.71 22.91 25.35
N GLY A 379 -17.16 22.32 24.24
CA GLY A 379 -17.71 23.04 23.09
C GLY A 379 -19.24 23.17 23.11
N ARG A 380 -19.82 23.64 22.01
CA ARG A 380 -21.29 23.75 21.86
C ARG A 380 -21.99 22.40 21.92
N LEU A 381 -21.40 21.39 21.26
CA LEU A 381 -21.92 20.02 21.27
C LEU A 381 -21.85 19.40 22.67
N HIS A 382 -20.79 19.70 23.41
CA HIS A 382 -20.62 19.29 24.81
C HIS A 382 -21.70 19.88 25.71
N GLY A 383 -22.02 21.16 25.57
CA GLY A 383 -23.11 21.79 26.32
C GLY A 383 -24.50 21.23 25.97
N TRP A 384 -24.73 20.86 24.71
CA TRP A 384 -26.00 20.24 24.31
C TRP A 384 -26.17 18.81 24.83
N LEU A 385 -25.07 18.05 24.90
CA LEU A 385 -25.05 16.66 25.35
C LEU A 385 -24.78 16.50 26.85
N ASP A 386 -24.50 17.59 27.56
CA ASP A 386 -23.98 17.60 28.93
C ASP A 386 -22.76 16.67 29.12
N THR A 387 -21.77 16.84 28.25
CA THR A 387 -20.55 16.02 28.24
C THR A 387 -19.29 16.87 28.25
N SER A 388 -18.13 16.27 28.52
CA SER A 388 -16.83 16.92 28.35
C SER A 388 -15.84 15.99 27.64
N THR A 389 -14.83 16.57 26.98
CA THR A 389 -13.72 15.79 26.41
C THR A 389 -12.46 16.10 27.20
N VAL A 390 -11.84 15.07 27.78
CA VAL A 390 -10.52 15.20 28.42
C VAL A 390 -9.47 14.94 27.36
N VAL A 391 -8.47 15.81 27.29
CA VAL A 391 -7.33 15.71 26.39
C VAL A 391 -6.07 15.68 27.23
N ILE A 392 -5.26 14.65 27.02
CA ILE A 392 -4.02 14.41 27.72
C ILE A 392 -2.90 14.51 26.68
N GLU A 393 -1.97 15.44 26.89
CA GLU A 393 -0.75 15.54 26.10
C GLU A 393 0.33 14.65 26.70
N CYS A 394 0.98 13.87 25.85
CA CYS A 394 2.18 13.10 26.14
C CYS A 394 3.33 13.62 25.27
N ALA A 395 4.56 13.20 25.55
CA ALA A 395 5.74 13.62 24.78
C ALA A 395 5.58 13.40 23.25
N ASP A 396 5.01 12.26 22.84
CA ASP A 396 4.97 11.85 21.44
C ASP A 396 3.58 11.91 20.79
N ARG A 397 2.52 12.16 21.58
CA ARG A 397 1.14 12.09 21.09
C ARG A 397 0.13 12.78 21.99
N GLU A 398 -1.04 13.06 21.42
CA GLU A 398 -2.22 13.57 22.15
C GLU A 398 -3.28 12.48 22.29
N LEU A 399 -3.65 12.12 23.53
CA LEU A 399 -4.70 11.16 23.86
C LEU A 399 -6.00 11.88 24.21
N ARG A 400 -7.13 11.37 23.74
CA ARG A 400 -8.45 11.99 23.97
C ARG A 400 -9.45 10.99 24.51
N LEU A 401 -10.18 11.42 25.53
CA LEU A 401 -11.31 10.75 26.12
C LEU A 401 -12.56 11.59 25.85
N PRO A 402 -13.25 11.37 24.71
CA PRO A 402 -14.34 12.23 24.29
C PRO A 402 -15.67 11.88 24.96
N HIS A 403 -16.48 12.92 25.14
CA HIS A 403 -17.87 12.83 25.56
C HIS A 403 -18.12 12.01 26.83
N LEU A 404 -17.28 12.24 27.85
CA LEU A 404 -17.49 11.73 29.19
C LEU A 404 -18.68 12.47 29.84
N GLY A 405 -19.49 11.76 30.62
CA GLY A 405 -20.57 12.37 31.39
C GLY A 405 -20.00 13.37 32.40
N SER A 406 -20.67 14.52 32.55
CA SER A 406 -20.27 15.54 33.54
C SER A 406 -20.55 15.12 34.97
#